data_AF-A0A4E9EPH9-F1
#
_entry.id   AF-A0A4E9EPH9-F1
#
_cell.length_a   1.000
_cell.length_b   1.000
_cell.length_c   1.000
_cell.angle_alpha   90.00
_cell.angle_beta   90.00
_cell.angle_gamma   90.00
#
_symmetry.space_group_name_H-M   'P 1'
#
loop_
_entity.id
_entity.type
_entity.pdbx_description
1 polymer ?
#
loop_
_entity_poly.entity_id
_entity_poly.type
_entity_poly.pdbx_seq_one_letter_code
_entity_poly.pdbx_strand_id
1 'polypeptide(L)'
;MHPTTLEKTGEDLNTHGEIPSDTLVDPDGRIVAFSRRLEQKHAEELQEERELLQHIAKKSGKELISWDTCLWTALGCICIIACGVIPAFILPHDFTEFLQSNYGRRSLHLLLSFTVGSLIGDVFLHLLPTVWADAQVDRLIAGVWTTAGVLFCFILEKFCSTNEFSQRRMCAVLNLIANFMDNFTHGLAVGGSFLMDTKLGLLTTFSIVIHELPHEISDFAILLRADFNRWSAVRAQLLTAVGGALGAYTALFLHTECTKNEASQNILPFTAGGFINIALAQILPELMKETDSRQNILQWICFLIGIILMGVLNQFHLD
;
A
#
# COMPACT_ATOMS: atom_id res chain seq x y z
N MET A 1 -9.32 56.99 32.92
CA MET A 1 -9.02 55.57 32.62
C MET A 1 -7.53 55.52 32.24
N HIS A 2 -6.77 54.69 32.94
CA HIS A 2 -5.32 54.72 33.12
C HIS A 2 -4.44 54.81 31.85
N PRO A 3 -3.35 55.61 31.87
CA PRO A 3 -2.15 55.31 31.13
C PRO A 3 -1.26 54.38 31.99
N THR A 4 -1.03 53.15 31.52
CA THR A 4 -0.08 52.22 32.14
C THR A 4 1.33 52.52 31.64
N THR A 5 2.15 52.86 32.63
CA THR A 5 3.60 53.03 32.64
C THR A 5 4.32 51.80 32.06
N LEU A 6 5.14 52.02 31.02
CA LEU A 6 6.20 51.08 30.64
C LEU A 6 7.35 51.26 31.64
N GLU A 7 7.41 50.33 32.59
CA GLU A 7 8.49 50.15 33.55
C GLU A 7 9.82 49.93 32.80
N LYS A 8 10.77 50.86 32.99
CA LYS A 8 12.17 50.63 32.64
C LYS A 8 12.75 49.62 33.63
N THR A 9 12.71 48.34 33.31
CA THR A 9 13.59 47.37 33.95
C THR A 9 15.01 47.64 33.45
N GLY A 10 15.82 48.23 34.32
CA GLY A 10 17.26 48.28 34.15
C GLY A 10 17.78 46.85 34.23
N GLU A 11 18.10 46.27 33.08
CA GLU A 11 19.07 45.19 33.02
C GLU A 11 20.45 45.83 33.10
N ASP A 12 21.08 45.72 34.27
CA ASP A 12 22.52 45.84 34.41
C ASP A 12 23.17 44.71 33.58
N LEU A 13 23.35 44.98 32.29
CA LEU A 13 24.17 44.18 31.40
C LEU A 13 25.62 44.30 31.88
N ASN A 14 26.01 43.37 32.74
CA ASN A 14 27.37 43.13 33.16
C ASN A 14 28.19 42.64 31.96
N THR A 15 28.62 43.56 31.10
CA THR A 15 29.49 43.27 29.97
C THR A 15 30.90 43.77 30.26
N HIS A 16 31.75 42.88 30.77
CA HIS A 16 33.21 42.98 30.63
C HIS A 16 33.68 42.76 29.17
N GLY A 17 32.85 43.11 28.19
CA GLY A 17 33.20 43.16 26.77
C GLY A 17 33.37 44.61 26.36
N GLU A 18 34.47 44.92 25.67
CA GLU A 18 34.82 46.26 25.19
C GLU A 18 33.63 46.94 24.51
N ILE A 19 33.07 47.97 25.17
CA ILE A 19 32.06 48.83 24.55
C ILE A 19 32.75 49.54 23.38
N PRO A 20 32.23 49.43 22.14
CA PRO A 20 32.83 50.09 20.99
C PRO A 20 32.95 51.60 21.23
N SER A 21 34.11 52.18 20.88
CA SER A 21 34.45 53.60 21.11
C SER A 21 33.42 54.59 20.58
N ASP A 22 32.60 54.15 19.63
CA ASP A 22 31.66 54.98 18.88
C ASP A 22 30.24 54.94 19.48
N THR A 23 30.07 54.31 20.64
CA THR A 23 28.80 54.23 21.38
C THR A 23 28.59 55.54 22.13
N LEU A 24 27.47 56.24 21.89
CA LEU A 24 27.16 57.49 22.58
C LEU A 24 26.62 57.18 23.97
N VAL A 25 27.30 57.69 24.99
CA VAL A 25 26.97 57.51 26.42
C VAL A 25 26.77 58.90 27.06
N ASP A 26 25.71 59.06 27.84
CA ASP A 26 25.36 60.28 28.58
C ASP A 26 26.37 60.52 29.73
N PRO A 27 26.51 61.74 30.31
CA PRO A 27 27.41 62.01 31.42
C PRO A 27 27.17 61.14 32.67
N ASP A 28 25.96 60.60 32.82
CA ASP A 28 25.58 59.67 33.91
C ASP A 28 25.96 58.20 33.61
N GLY A 29 26.69 57.94 32.51
CA GLY A 29 27.15 56.60 32.12
C GLY A 29 26.11 55.75 31.39
N ARG A 30 24.99 56.33 30.92
CA ARG A 30 23.90 55.60 30.24
C ARG A 30 24.04 55.65 28.73
N ILE A 31 23.90 54.52 28.04
CA ILE A 31 23.97 54.46 26.57
C ILE A 31 22.78 55.19 25.96
N VAL A 32 23.04 56.17 25.11
CA VAL A 32 22.07 57.05 24.43
C VAL A 32 21.84 56.61 22.99
N ALA A 33 22.88 56.13 22.31
CA ALA A 33 22.78 55.53 20.98
C ALA A 33 23.82 54.43 20.79
N PHE A 34 23.37 53.30 20.25
CA PHE A 34 24.19 52.12 20.02
C PHE A 34 25.08 52.31 18.77
N SER A 35 26.29 51.76 18.77
CA SER A 35 27.20 51.92 17.63
C SER A 35 26.64 51.27 16.38
N ARG A 36 26.59 52.03 15.27
CA ARG A 36 26.08 51.58 13.96
C ARG A 36 26.80 50.32 13.43
N ARG A 37 28.07 50.12 13.80
CA ARG A 37 28.84 48.91 13.45
C ARG A 37 28.35 47.67 14.20
N LEU A 38 27.92 47.84 15.45
CA LEU A 38 27.37 46.76 16.26
C LEU A 38 25.95 46.41 15.80
N GLU A 39 25.16 47.41 15.40
CA GLU A 39 23.86 47.19 14.73
C GLU A 39 24.01 46.43 13.40
N GLN A 40 25.01 46.80 12.58
CA GLN A 40 25.31 46.07 11.34
C GLN A 40 25.74 44.64 11.61
N LYS A 41 26.64 44.42 12.57
CA LYS A 41 27.12 43.08 12.93
C LYS A 41 25.98 42.21 13.47
N HIS A 42 25.11 42.77 14.31
CA HIS A 42 23.94 42.05 14.81
C HIS A 42 22.92 41.77 13.70
N ALA A 43 22.74 42.69 12.75
CA ALA A 43 21.88 42.46 11.58
C ALA A 43 22.44 41.38 10.65
N GLU A 44 23.77 41.31 10.48
CA GLU A 44 24.47 40.25 9.74
C GLU A 44 24.31 38.89 10.43
N GLU A 45 24.55 38.81 11.75
CA GLU A 45 24.35 37.58 12.55
C GLU A 45 22.89 37.10 12.49
N LEU A 46 21.92 38.01 12.59
CA LEU A 46 20.49 37.68 12.49
C LEU A 46 20.10 37.21 11.08
N GLN A 47 20.81 37.68 10.06
CA GLN A 47 20.59 37.28 8.67
C GLN A 47 21.18 35.90 8.41
N GLU A 48 22.38 35.61 8.90
CA GLU A 48 22.97 34.27 8.86
C GLU A 48 22.11 33.23 9.61
N GLU A 49 21.59 33.58 10.79
CA GLU A 49 20.70 32.71 11.55
C GLU A 49 19.39 32.44 10.80
N ARG A 50 18.80 33.46 10.16
CA ARG A 50 17.61 33.31 9.31
C ARG A 50 17.87 32.44 8.09
N GLU A 51 19.02 32.59 7.43
CA GLU A 51 19.41 31.76 6.29
C GLU A 51 19.65 30.30 6.72
N LEU A 52 20.27 30.09 7.88
CA LEU A 52 20.49 28.76 8.45
C LEU A 52 19.17 28.10 8.87
N LEU A 53 18.24 28.85 9.47
CA LEU A 53 16.89 28.38 9.78
C LEU A 53 16.08 28.08 8.53
N GLN A 54 16.18 28.90 7.47
CA GLN A 54 15.57 28.59 6.17
C GLN A 54 16.19 27.36 5.53
N HIS A 55 17.51 27.17 5.66
CA HIS A 55 18.19 26.00 5.12
C HIS A 55 17.82 24.73 5.90
N ILE A 56 17.71 24.81 7.23
CA ILE A 56 17.20 23.73 8.09
C ILE A 56 15.72 23.47 7.79
N ALA A 57 14.88 24.48 7.59
CA ALA A 57 13.47 24.32 7.24
C ALA A 57 13.27 23.71 5.86
N LYS A 58 14.12 24.07 4.88
CA LYS A 58 14.15 23.47 3.53
C LYS A 58 14.68 22.04 3.56
N LYS A 59 15.66 21.75 4.43
CA LYS A 59 16.23 20.40 4.64
C LYS A 59 15.34 19.49 5.50
N SER A 60 14.56 20.09 6.41
CA SER A 60 13.48 19.48 7.19
C SER A 60 12.15 19.50 6.44
N GLY A 61 12.15 19.99 5.20
CA GLY A 61 10.97 20.20 4.38
C GLY A 61 10.32 18.87 4.05
N LYS A 62 9.44 18.40 4.93
CA LYS A 62 8.27 17.67 4.47
C LYS A 62 7.58 18.62 3.50
N GLU A 63 7.71 18.38 2.20
CA GLU A 63 6.85 19.06 1.23
C GLU A 63 5.43 18.95 1.74
N LEU A 64 4.76 20.07 1.97
CA LEU A 64 3.40 20.06 2.47
C LEU A 64 2.57 19.36 1.40
N ILE A 65 2.10 18.14 1.70
CA ILE A 65 1.33 17.33 0.76
C ILE A 65 0.14 18.19 0.33
N SER A 66 0.00 18.41 -0.98
CA SER A 66 -1.13 19.19 -1.48
C SER A 66 -2.44 18.51 -1.09
N TRP A 67 -3.44 19.31 -0.71
CA TRP A 67 -4.79 18.80 -0.45
C TRP A 67 -5.35 18.04 -1.66
N ASP A 68 -4.96 18.44 -2.87
CA ASP A 68 -5.33 17.76 -4.11
C ASP A 68 -4.74 16.35 -4.18
N THR A 69 -3.47 16.17 -3.81
CA THR A 69 -2.80 14.85 -3.75
C THR A 69 -3.50 13.93 -2.77
N CYS A 70 -3.85 14.44 -1.58
CA CYS A 70 -4.60 13.67 -0.57
C CYS A 70 -5.98 13.27 -1.09
N LEU A 71 -6.70 14.20 -1.73
CA LEU A 71 -8.03 13.96 -2.28
C LEU A 71 -7.99 12.89 -3.39
N TRP A 72 -7.07 13.03 -4.35
CA TRP A 72 -6.93 12.07 -5.45
C TRP A 72 -6.49 10.68 -4.97
N THR A 73 -5.56 10.62 -4.01
CA THR A 73 -5.14 9.36 -3.38
C THR A 73 -6.31 8.69 -2.66
N ALA A 74 -7.11 9.45 -1.92
CA ALA A 74 -8.30 8.92 -1.24
C ALA A 74 -9.33 8.40 -2.25
N LEU A 75 -9.57 9.13 -3.34
CA LEU A 75 -10.48 8.69 -4.40
C LEU A 75 -9.97 7.40 -5.07
N GLY A 76 -8.67 7.32 -5.37
CA GLY A 76 -8.06 6.12 -5.94
C GLY A 76 -8.19 4.91 -5.02
N CYS A 77 -7.94 5.07 -3.72
CA CYS A 77 -8.18 4.02 -2.73
C CYS A 77 -9.65 3.59 -2.72
N ILE A 78 -10.61 4.53 -2.73
CA ILE A 78 -12.04 4.19 -2.77
C ILE A 78 -12.39 3.37 -4.01
N CYS A 79 -11.83 3.69 -5.17
CA CYS A 79 -12.05 2.91 -6.40
C CYS A 79 -11.54 1.48 -6.28
N ILE A 80 -10.34 1.28 -5.71
CA ILE A 80 -9.78 -0.06 -5.47
C ILE A 80 -10.66 -0.83 -4.48
N ILE A 81 -11.02 -0.22 -3.36
CA ILE A 81 -11.88 -0.83 -2.33
C ILE A 81 -13.25 -1.23 -2.89
N ALA A 82 -13.80 -0.43 -3.83
CA ALA A 82 -15.08 -0.74 -4.46
C ALA A 82 -15.02 -2.02 -5.31
N CYS A 83 -13.85 -2.44 -5.79
CA CYS A 83 -13.68 -3.66 -6.59
C CYS A 83 -14.08 -4.91 -5.81
N GLY A 84 -13.74 -5.02 -4.51
CA GLY A 84 -14.12 -6.15 -3.65
C GLY A 84 -15.62 -6.30 -3.37
N VAL A 85 -16.44 -5.33 -3.78
CA VAL A 85 -17.92 -5.44 -3.69
C VAL A 85 -18.52 -5.98 -5.00
N ILE A 86 -17.84 -5.76 -6.14
CA ILE A 86 -18.35 -6.09 -7.48
C ILE A 86 -18.71 -7.58 -7.63
N PRO A 87 -17.90 -8.56 -7.17
CA PRO A 87 -18.23 -9.98 -7.30
C PRO A 87 -19.58 -10.36 -6.67
N ALA A 88 -20.00 -9.68 -5.61
CA ALA A 88 -21.27 -9.94 -4.94
C ALA A 88 -22.51 -9.57 -5.78
N PHE A 89 -22.36 -8.67 -6.76
CA PHE A 89 -23.42 -8.28 -7.69
C PHE A 89 -23.46 -9.15 -8.95
N ILE A 90 -22.34 -9.80 -9.29
CA ILE A 90 -22.25 -10.70 -10.45
C ILE A 90 -22.88 -12.07 -10.12
N LEU A 91 -22.83 -12.50 -8.86
CA LEU A 91 -23.30 -13.81 -8.43
C LEU A 91 -24.80 -13.81 -8.02
N PRO A 92 -25.52 -14.94 -8.25
CA PRO A 92 -26.92 -15.12 -7.86
C PRO A 92 -27.21 -14.75 -6.39
N HIS A 93 -28.38 -14.17 -6.13
CA HIS A 93 -28.77 -13.65 -4.80
C HIS A 93 -28.75 -14.72 -3.70
N ASP A 94 -29.24 -15.93 -4.00
CA ASP A 94 -29.31 -17.08 -3.08
C ASP A 94 -28.16 -18.07 -3.32
N PHE A 95 -26.94 -17.53 -3.36
CA PHE A 95 -25.76 -18.31 -3.74
C PHE A 95 -25.50 -19.52 -2.82
N THR A 96 -25.84 -19.44 -1.53
CA THR A 96 -25.66 -20.55 -0.58
C THR A 96 -26.56 -21.75 -0.93
N GLU A 97 -27.80 -21.50 -1.34
CA GLU A 97 -28.71 -22.56 -1.78
C GLU A 97 -28.31 -23.07 -3.18
N PHE A 98 -27.89 -22.15 -4.05
CA PHE A 98 -27.32 -22.48 -5.36
C PHE A 98 -26.11 -23.42 -5.26
N LEU A 99 -25.21 -23.19 -4.29
CA LEU A 99 -24.04 -24.05 -4.04
C LEU A 99 -24.40 -25.46 -3.55
N GLN A 100 -25.58 -25.68 -2.97
CA GLN A 100 -26.02 -27.03 -2.61
C GLN A 100 -26.41 -27.84 -3.86
N SER A 101 -26.81 -27.17 -4.94
CA SER A 101 -27.12 -27.82 -6.21
C SER A 101 -25.86 -28.37 -6.89
N ASN A 102 -26.02 -29.43 -7.71
CA ASN A 102 -24.92 -29.96 -8.53
C ASN A 102 -24.40 -28.92 -9.54
N TYR A 103 -25.28 -28.06 -10.04
CA TYR A 103 -24.91 -27.00 -10.99
C TYR A 103 -24.06 -25.93 -10.30
N GLY A 104 -24.42 -25.50 -9.10
CA GLY A 104 -23.65 -24.50 -8.35
C GLY A 104 -22.28 -25.00 -7.93
N ARG A 105 -22.14 -26.27 -7.51
CA ARG A 105 -20.82 -26.87 -7.25
C ARG A 105 -19.93 -26.87 -8.49
N ARG A 106 -20.48 -27.26 -9.65
CA ARG A 106 -19.76 -27.20 -10.92
C ARG A 106 -19.35 -25.77 -11.27
N SER A 107 -20.25 -24.80 -11.08
CA SER A 107 -19.94 -23.38 -11.30
C SER A 107 -18.83 -22.87 -10.38
N LEU A 108 -18.84 -23.26 -9.10
CA LEU A 108 -17.78 -22.90 -8.15
C LEU A 108 -16.44 -23.49 -8.57
N HIS A 109 -16.40 -24.76 -9.02
CA HIS A 109 -15.16 -25.36 -9.51
C HIS A 109 -14.61 -24.64 -10.76
N LEU A 110 -15.47 -24.13 -11.65
CA LEU A 110 -15.03 -23.30 -12.78
C LEU A 110 -14.45 -21.97 -12.30
N LEU A 111 -15.08 -21.34 -11.31
CA LEU A 111 -14.59 -20.10 -10.71
C LEU A 111 -13.24 -20.33 -10.00
N LEU A 112 -13.10 -21.42 -9.25
CA LEU A 112 -11.84 -21.83 -8.63
C LEU A 112 -10.76 -22.19 -9.66
N SER A 113 -11.14 -22.72 -10.83
CA SER A 113 -10.18 -22.96 -11.91
C SER A 113 -9.65 -21.65 -12.48
N PHE A 114 -10.54 -20.66 -12.66
CA PHE A 114 -10.14 -19.29 -12.97
C PHE A 114 -9.26 -18.71 -11.87
N THR A 115 -9.60 -18.88 -10.58
CA THR A 115 -8.79 -18.48 -9.42
C THR A 115 -7.36 -19.02 -9.46
N VAL A 116 -7.16 -20.32 -9.75
CA VAL A 116 -5.79 -20.86 -9.83
C VAL A 116 -5.04 -20.24 -11.01
N GLY A 117 -5.71 -20.06 -12.15
CA GLY A 117 -5.12 -19.43 -13.32
C GLY A 117 -4.75 -17.97 -13.09
N SER A 118 -5.63 -17.17 -12.48
CA SER A 118 -5.40 -15.76 -12.15
C SER A 118 -4.29 -15.60 -11.12
N LEU A 119 -4.29 -16.35 -10.01
CA LEU A 119 -3.24 -16.28 -8.99
C LEU A 119 -1.87 -16.66 -9.55
N ILE A 120 -1.78 -17.70 -10.38
CA ILE A 120 -0.52 -18.11 -11.00
C ILE A 120 -0.08 -17.11 -12.08
N GLY A 121 -1.01 -16.61 -12.87
CA GLY A 121 -0.76 -15.54 -13.83
C GLY A 121 -0.20 -14.29 -13.15
N ASP A 122 -0.83 -13.85 -12.07
CA ASP A 122 -0.40 -12.71 -11.27
C ASP A 122 1.01 -12.89 -10.71
N VAL A 123 1.27 -14.01 -10.02
CA VAL A 123 2.59 -14.30 -9.45
C VAL A 123 3.69 -14.26 -10.50
N PHE A 124 3.54 -15.01 -11.60
CA PHE A 124 4.63 -15.26 -12.53
C PHE A 124 4.71 -14.23 -13.66
N LEU A 125 3.61 -13.55 -13.99
CA LEU A 125 3.57 -12.57 -15.08
C LEU A 125 3.54 -11.12 -14.58
N HIS A 126 3.23 -10.88 -13.29
CA HIS A 126 3.17 -9.55 -12.70
C HIS A 126 4.09 -9.39 -11.48
N LEU A 127 3.81 -10.05 -10.33
CA LEU A 127 4.51 -9.78 -9.07
C LEU A 127 6.02 -10.06 -9.14
N LEU A 128 6.44 -11.26 -9.55
CA LEU A 128 7.85 -11.62 -9.60
C LEU A 128 8.63 -10.82 -10.66
N PRO A 129 8.13 -10.65 -11.90
CA PRO A 129 8.76 -9.76 -12.87
C PRO A 129 8.95 -8.33 -12.36
N THR A 130 7.95 -7.75 -11.69
CA THR A 130 8.03 -6.39 -11.11
C THR A 130 9.17 -6.28 -10.10
N VAL A 131 9.31 -7.27 -9.21
CA VAL A 131 10.40 -7.28 -8.22
C VAL A 131 11.76 -7.46 -8.88
N TRP A 132 11.88 -8.34 -9.87
CA TRP A 132 13.16 -8.63 -10.54
C TRP A 132 13.61 -7.54 -11.51
N ALA A 133 12.68 -6.68 -11.95
CA ALA A 133 12.97 -5.51 -12.77
C ALA A 133 13.60 -4.37 -11.96
N ASP A 134 13.36 -4.30 -10.64
CA ASP A 134 14.00 -3.31 -9.78
C ASP A 134 15.50 -3.63 -9.60
N ALA A 135 16.35 -2.76 -10.15
CA ALA A 135 17.81 -2.90 -10.08
C ALA A 135 18.37 -2.79 -8.66
N GLN A 136 17.61 -2.22 -7.71
CA GLN A 136 18.01 -2.10 -6.31
C GLN A 136 17.72 -3.37 -5.50
N VAL A 137 16.90 -4.28 -6.02
CA VAL A 137 16.52 -5.51 -5.32
C VAL A 137 17.53 -6.62 -5.60
N ASP A 138 18.05 -7.21 -4.53
CA ASP A 138 18.80 -8.45 -4.62
C ASP A 138 17.82 -9.61 -4.93
N ARG A 139 17.99 -10.20 -6.11
CA ARG A 139 17.15 -11.32 -6.60
C ARG A 139 17.18 -12.53 -5.69
N LEU A 140 18.30 -12.78 -4.99
CA LEU A 140 18.38 -13.85 -4.00
C LEU A 140 17.48 -13.53 -2.81
N ILE A 141 17.52 -12.29 -2.31
CA ILE A 141 16.67 -11.84 -1.20
C ILE A 141 15.19 -11.95 -1.59
N ALA A 142 14.82 -11.51 -2.79
CA ALA A 142 13.46 -11.68 -3.31
C ALA A 142 13.04 -13.16 -3.37
N GLY A 143 13.93 -14.05 -3.83
CA GLY A 143 13.68 -15.50 -3.85
C GLY A 143 13.53 -16.10 -2.45
N VAL A 144 14.31 -15.62 -1.48
CA VAL A 144 14.19 -16.01 -0.06
C VAL A 144 12.85 -15.58 0.51
N TRP A 145 12.40 -14.35 0.27
CA TRP A 145 11.08 -13.87 0.72
C TRP A 145 9.93 -14.61 0.06
N THR A 146 10.04 -14.92 -1.23
CA THR A 146 9.06 -15.77 -1.93
C THR A 146 8.96 -17.15 -1.28
N THR A 147 10.11 -17.76 -0.99
CA THR A 147 10.15 -19.05 -0.30
C THR A 147 9.58 -18.95 1.12
N ALA A 148 9.88 -17.85 1.83
CA ALA A 148 9.34 -17.60 3.16
C ALA A 148 7.80 -17.50 3.15
N GLY A 149 7.21 -16.85 2.14
CA GLY A 149 5.75 -16.78 1.96
C GLY A 149 5.10 -18.16 1.75
N VAL A 150 5.70 -18.99 0.89
CA VAL A 150 5.26 -20.38 0.68
C VAL A 150 5.33 -21.17 1.98
N LEU A 151 6.48 -21.12 2.66
CA LEU A 151 6.70 -21.86 3.91
C LEU A 151 5.79 -21.39 5.04
N PHE A 152 5.55 -20.08 5.14
CA PHE A 152 4.64 -19.51 6.12
C PHE A 152 3.22 -20.05 5.94
N CYS A 153 2.70 -20.01 4.71
CA CYS A 153 1.37 -20.56 4.41
C CYS A 153 1.30 -22.07 4.68
N PHE A 154 2.31 -22.82 4.25
CA PHE A 154 2.41 -24.26 4.49
C PHE A 154 2.43 -24.60 5.98
N ILE A 155 3.23 -23.88 6.78
CA ILE A 155 3.32 -24.08 8.23
C ILE A 155 1.96 -23.80 8.88
N LEU A 156 1.34 -22.66 8.59
CA LEU A 156 0.03 -22.32 9.15
C LEU A 156 -1.04 -23.34 8.76
N GLU A 157 -1.07 -23.76 7.49
CA GLU A 157 -1.96 -24.81 7.04
C GLU A 157 -1.74 -26.10 7.82
N LYS A 158 -0.49 -26.56 7.96
CA LYS A 158 -0.13 -27.80 8.64
C LYS A 158 -0.49 -27.81 10.13
N PHE A 159 -0.33 -26.69 10.82
CA PHE A 159 -0.59 -26.61 12.26
C PHE A 159 -2.07 -26.32 12.57
N CYS A 160 -2.78 -25.62 11.70
CA CYS A 160 -4.13 -25.16 11.98
C CYS A 160 -5.23 -25.94 11.23
N SER A 161 -4.87 -26.83 10.29
CA SER A 161 -5.82 -27.66 9.54
C SER A 161 -5.74 -29.11 9.98
N THR A 162 -6.82 -29.62 10.55
CA THR A 162 -6.93 -31.01 11.03
C THR A 162 -7.86 -31.88 10.19
N ASN A 163 -8.67 -31.25 9.34
CA ASN A 163 -9.64 -31.88 8.45
C ASN A 163 -9.90 -30.98 7.23
N GLU A 164 -10.58 -31.50 6.20
CA GLU A 164 -10.83 -30.75 4.96
C GLU A 164 -11.60 -29.43 5.20
N PHE A 165 -12.52 -29.40 6.16
CA PHE A 165 -13.29 -28.19 6.49
C PHE A 165 -12.40 -27.08 7.06
N SER A 166 -11.55 -27.40 8.03
CA SER A 166 -10.57 -26.47 8.61
C SER A 166 -9.53 -26.04 7.57
N GLN A 167 -9.14 -26.92 6.65
CA GLN A 167 -8.23 -26.60 5.55
C GLN A 167 -8.85 -25.54 4.61
N ARG A 168 -10.11 -25.70 4.18
CA ARG A 168 -10.78 -24.70 3.34
C ARG A 168 -10.88 -23.34 4.02
N ARG A 169 -11.18 -23.32 5.33
CA ARG A 169 -11.20 -22.08 6.13
C ARG A 169 -9.82 -21.46 6.29
N MET A 170 -8.80 -22.26 6.54
CA MET A 170 -7.42 -21.78 6.62
C MET A 170 -6.97 -21.19 5.29
N CYS A 171 -7.30 -21.83 4.17
CA CYS A 171 -7.04 -21.27 2.85
C CYS A 171 -7.69 -19.90 2.66
N ALA A 172 -8.95 -19.73 3.07
CA ALA A 172 -9.62 -18.43 3.02
C ALA A 172 -8.95 -17.38 3.92
N VAL A 173 -8.51 -17.74 5.12
CA VAL A 173 -7.77 -16.82 6.00
C VAL A 173 -6.42 -16.43 5.41
N LEU A 174 -5.66 -17.39 4.90
CA LEU A 174 -4.37 -17.13 4.23
C LEU A 174 -4.57 -16.24 3.00
N ASN A 175 -5.64 -16.44 2.25
CA ASN A 175 -6.00 -15.61 1.11
C ASN A 175 -6.31 -14.16 1.52
N LEU A 176 -7.09 -13.96 2.59
CA LEU A 176 -7.34 -12.62 3.12
C LEU A 176 -6.06 -11.93 3.60
N ILE A 177 -5.12 -12.67 4.19
CA ILE A 177 -3.81 -12.12 4.60
C ILE A 177 -3.00 -11.72 3.37
N ALA A 178 -2.90 -12.59 2.37
CA ALA A 178 -2.17 -12.30 1.14
C ALA A 178 -2.77 -11.09 0.41
N ASN A 179 -4.10 -11.06 0.25
CA ASN A 179 -4.80 -9.93 -0.36
C ASN A 179 -4.67 -8.63 0.45
N PHE A 180 -4.66 -8.69 1.79
CA PHE A 180 -4.37 -7.50 2.60
C PHE A 180 -2.95 -6.95 2.31
N MET A 181 -1.97 -7.83 2.18
CA MET A 181 -0.58 -7.43 1.87
C MET A 181 -0.46 -6.89 0.45
N ASP A 182 -1.14 -7.49 -0.51
CA ASP A 182 -1.18 -7.03 -1.89
C ASP A 182 -1.83 -5.64 -2.00
N ASN A 183 -3.03 -5.49 -1.41
CA ASN A 183 -3.72 -4.22 -1.29
C ASN A 183 -2.85 -3.14 -0.65
N PHE A 184 -2.09 -3.48 0.40
CA PHE A 184 -1.13 -2.54 1.01
C PHE A 184 -0.07 -2.05 0.01
N THR A 185 0.47 -2.93 -0.82
CA THR A 185 1.43 -2.53 -1.86
C THR A 185 0.80 -1.71 -2.97
N HIS A 186 -0.44 -2.02 -3.37
CA HIS A 186 -1.22 -1.16 -4.26
C HIS A 186 -1.47 0.23 -3.67
N GLY A 187 -1.79 0.30 -2.39
CA GLY A 187 -1.88 1.56 -1.64
C GLY A 187 -0.59 2.38 -1.72
N LEU A 188 0.56 1.74 -1.45
CA LEU A 188 1.87 2.38 -1.57
C LEU A 188 2.12 2.92 -2.99
N ALA A 189 1.76 2.15 -4.02
CA ALA A 189 1.91 2.56 -5.42
C ALA A 189 1.00 3.75 -5.78
N VAL A 190 -0.28 3.73 -5.37
CA VAL A 190 -1.22 4.84 -5.58
C VAL A 190 -0.75 6.10 -4.86
N GLY A 191 -0.41 6.01 -3.58
CA GLY A 191 0.07 7.16 -2.80
C GLY A 191 1.39 7.71 -3.36
N GLY A 192 2.34 6.83 -3.67
CA GLY A 192 3.65 7.21 -4.22
C GLY A 192 3.58 7.84 -5.62
N SER A 193 2.66 7.38 -6.48
CA SER A 193 2.48 7.92 -7.83
C SER A 193 1.83 9.32 -7.81
N PHE A 194 0.82 9.55 -6.96
CA PHE A 194 0.21 10.88 -6.79
C PHE A 194 1.14 11.91 -6.13
N LEU A 195 2.14 11.47 -5.36
CA LEU A 195 3.22 12.34 -4.88
C LEU A 195 4.13 12.82 -6.02
N MET A 196 4.31 12.02 -7.08
CA MET A 196 5.14 12.40 -8.22
C MET A 196 4.37 13.26 -9.23
N ASP A 197 3.23 12.77 -9.72
CA ASP A 197 2.42 13.47 -10.72
C ASP A 197 0.96 12.97 -10.72
N THR A 198 0.00 13.87 -10.94
CA THR A 198 -1.43 13.51 -10.95
C THR A 198 -1.81 12.58 -12.11
N LYS A 199 -1.23 12.77 -13.30
CA LYS A 199 -1.48 11.89 -14.45
C LYS A 199 -0.91 10.50 -14.21
N LEU A 200 0.29 10.43 -13.63
CA LEU A 200 0.89 9.15 -13.23
C LEU A 200 0.00 8.44 -12.20
N GLY A 201 -0.42 9.14 -11.14
CA GLY A 201 -1.32 8.58 -10.12
C GLY A 201 -2.65 8.08 -10.66
N LEU A 202 -3.27 8.80 -11.60
CA LEU A 202 -4.49 8.34 -12.27
C LEU A 202 -4.26 7.08 -13.11
N LEU A 203 -3.14 7.00 -13.84
CA LEU A 203 -2.79 5.83 -14.65
C LEU A 203 -2.49 4.60 -13.77
N THR A 204 -1.71 4.78 -12.69
CA THR A 204 -1.42 3.74 -11.71
C THR A 204 -2.70 3.23 -11.05
N THR A 205 -3.59 4.13 -10.61
CA THR A 205 -4.88 3.76 -10.02
C THR A 205 -5.73 2.96 -11.00
N PHE A 206 -5.82 3.40 -12.26
CA PHE A 206 -6.60 2.71 -13.29
C PHE A 206 -6.05 1.31 -13.58
N SER A 207 -4.73 1.18 -13.70
CA SER A 207 -4.05 -0.10 -13.92
C SER A 207 -4.33 -1.07 -12.78
N ILE A 208 -4.19 -0.61 -11.52
CA ILE A 208 -4.47 -1.42 -10.32
C ILE A 208 -5.95 -1.81 -10.28
N VAL A 209 -6.89 -0.89 -10.50
CA VAL A 209 -8.33 -1.21 -10.49
C VAL A 209 -8.68 -2.32 -11.47
N ILE A 210 -8.12 -2.28 -12.68
CA ILE A 210 -8.38 -3.33 -13.67
C ILE A 210 -7.75 -4.66 -13.24
N HIS A 211 -6.54 -4.63 -12.69
CA HIS A 211 -5.82 -5.81 -12.17
C HIS A 211 -6.52 -6.46 -10.97
N GLU A 212 -7.18 -5.66 -10.14
CA GLU A 212 -7.89 -6.10 -8.94
C GLU A 212 -9.21 -6.82 -9.27
N LEU A 213 -9.88 -6.49 -10.38
CA LEU A 213 -11.15 -7.12 -10.73
C LEU A 213 -11.05 -8.66 -10.83
N PRO A 214 -10.08 -9.25 -11.56
CA PRO A 214 -9.86 -10.70 -11.55
C PRO A 214 -9.52 -11.27 -10.16
N HIS A 215 -8.72 -10.55 -9.37
CA HIS A 215 -8.32 -11.00 -8.03
C HIS A 215 -9.50 -11.02 -7.07
N GLU A 216 -10.32 -9.98 -7.03
CA GLU A 216 -11.51 -9.92 -6.17
C GLU A 216 -12.53 -11.02 -6.54
N ILE A 217 -12.69 -11.34 -7.83
CA ILE A 217 -13.50 -12.49 -8.27
C ILE A 217 -12.91 -13.80 -7.72
N SER A 218 -11.59 -13.92 -7.73
CA SER A 218 -10.85 -15.11 -7.30
C SER A 218 -10.94 -15.31 -5.79
N ASP A 219 -10.77 -14.23 -5.03
CA ASP A 219 -10.88 -14.16 -3.58
C ASP A 219 -12.29 -14.49 -3.10
N PHE A 220 -13.29 -13.92 -3.78
CA PHE A 220 -14.68 -14.23 -3.50
C PHE A 220 -14.96 -15.73 -3.67
N ALA A 221 -14.41 -16.37 -4.71
CA ALA A 221 -14.53 -17.81 -4.93
C ALA A 221 -13.92 -18.64 -3.79
N ILE A 222 -12.75 -18.24 -3.29
CA ILE A 222 -12.07 -18.92 -2.18
C ILE A 222 -12.89 -18.79 -0.89
N LEU A 223 -13.47 -17.62 -0.63
CA LEU A 223 -14.31 -17.40 0.54
C LEU A 223 -15.60 -18.23 0.49
N LEU A 224 -16.24 -18.29 -0.67
CA LEU A 224 -17.41 -19.14 -0.89
C LEU A 224 -17.09 -20.62 -0.70
N ARG A 225 -15.93 -21.07 -1.17
CA ARG A 225 -15.42 -22.43 -0.94
C ARG A 225 -15.25 -22.75 0.55
N ALA A 226 -15.00 -21.74 1.39
CA ALA A 226 -14.90 -21.86 2.85
C ALA A 226 -16.24 -21.68 3.60
N ASP A 227 -17.37 -21.79 2.89
CA ASP A 227 -18.74 -21.64 3.39
C ASP A 227 -19.09 -20.24 3.90
N PHE A 228 -18.40 -19.19 3.41
CA PHE A 228 -18.82 -17.82 3.66
C PHE A 228 -20.08 -17.52 2.86
N ASN A 229 -21.07 -16.88 3.49
CA ASN A 229 -22.19 -16.31 2.74
C ASN A 229 -21.73 -15.05 1.98
N ARG A 230 -22.53 -14.61 1.01
CA ARG A 230 -22.18 -13.48 0.13
C ARG A 230 -21.76 -12.21 0.88
N TRP A 231 -22.47 -11.85 1.95
CA TRP A 231 -22.22 -10.61 2.69
C TRP A 231 -21.05 -10.75 3.65
N SER A 232 -20.83 -11.94 4.20
CA SER A 232 -19.62 -12.26 4.96
C SER A 232 -18.39 -12.20 4.07
N ALA A 233 -18.47 -12.67 2.82
CA ALA A 233 -17.39 -12.56 1.84
C ALA A 233 -17.09 -11.10 1.49
N VAL A 234 -18.12 -10.29 1.19
CA VAL A 234 -17.96 -8.83 0.96
C VAL A 234 -17.30 -8.14 2.15
N ARG A 235 -17.76 -8.41 3.39
CA ARG A 235 -17.17 -7.80 4.59
C ARG A 235 -15.71 -8.20 4.79
N ALA A 236 -15.36 -9.44 4.44
CA ALA A 236 -13.98 -9.90 4.52
C ALA A 236 -13.08 -9.23 3.47
N GLN A 237 -13.56 -9.04 2.24
CA GLN A 237 -12.84 -8.28 1.20
C GLN A 237 -12.73 -6.78 1.56
N LEU A 238 -13.78 -6.17 2.11
CA LEU A 238 -13.68 -4.80 2.61
C LEU A 238 -12.67 -4.63 3.77
N LEU A 239 -12.34 -5.71 4.47
CA LEU A 239 -11.29 -5.69 5.50
C LEU A 239 -9.88 -5.70 4.89
N THR A 240 -9.66 -6.39 3.76
CA THR A 240 -8.35 -6.40 3.08
C THR A 240 -8.05 -5.04 2.44
N ALA A 241 -9.10 -4.35 1.98
CA ALA A 241 -9.11 -2.96 1.53
C ALA A 241 -8.52 -1.94 2.53
N VAL A 242 -8.56 -2.22 3.84
CA VAL A 242 -7.88 -1.40 4.86
C VAL A 242 -6.37 -1.40 4.63
N GLY A 243 -5.81 -2.51 4.14
CA GLY A 243 -4.40 -2.61 3.74
C GLY A 243 -4.04 -1.53 2.73
N GLY A 244 -4.83 -1.34 1.68
CA GLY A 244 -4.58 -0.31 0.65
C GLY A 244 -4.66 1.11 1.19
N ALA A 245 -5.64 1.42 2.04
CA ALA A 245 -5.71 2.72 2.69
C ALA A 245 -4.47 2.98 3.58
N LEU A 246 -4.02 1.97 4.33
CA LEU A 246 -2.82 2.06 5.15
C LEU A 246 -1.55 2.24 4.30
N GLY A 247 -1.43 1.51 3.19
CA GLY A 247 -0.31 1.64 2.26
C GLY A 247 -0.22 3.03 1.66
N ALA A 248 -1.36 3.56 1.18
CA ALA A 248 -1.42 4.92 0.65
C ALA A 248 -1.06 5.97 1.70
N TYR A 249 -1.59 5.81 2.92
CA TYR A 249 -1.22 6.67 4.05
C TYR A 249 0.28 6.59 4.36
N THR A 250 0.88 5.39 4.35
CA THR A 250 2.32 5.21 4.58
C THR A 250 3.15 5.91 3.50
N ALA A 251 2.79 5.77 2.22
CA ALA A 251 3.48 6.47 1.13
C ALA A 251 3.42 7.99 1.28
N LEU A 252 2.24 8.53 1.61
CA LEU A 252 2.05 9.95 1.87
C LEU A 252 2.85 10.43 3.09
N PHE A 253 2.80 9.71 4.20
CA PHE A 253 3.46 10.11 5.46
C PHE A 253 4.99 10.07 5.38
N LEU A 254 5.54 9.08 4.68
CA LEU A 254 6.96 8.88 4.50
C LEU A 254 7.52 9.59 3.24
N HIS A 255 6.67 10.31 2.49
CA HIS A 255 7.02 10.92 1.19
C HIS A 255 7.75 9.93 0.28
N THR A 256 7.33 8.67 0.28
CA THR A 256 8.03 7.63 -0.47
C THR A 256 7.59 7.68 -1.93
N GLU A 257 8.46 8.21 -2.77
CA GLU A 257 8.32 8.14 -4.24
C GLU A 257 8.22 6.67 -4.67
N CYS A 258 7.42 6.40 -5.71
CA CYS A 258 7.12 5.06 -6.20
C CYS A 258 8.37 4.18 -6.43
N THR A 259 9.52 4.81 -6.75
CA THR A 259 10.79 4.15 -7.07
C THR A 259 11.69 3.81 -5.87
N LYS A 260 11.30 4.14 -4.63
CA LYS A 260 12.14 3.95 -3.41
C LYS A 260 11.46 3.14 -2.31
N ASN A 261 10.38 2.41 -2.62
CA ASN A 261 9.61 1.69 -1.62
C ASN A 261 10.34 0.43 -1.10
N GLU A 262 11.26 0.57 -0.15
CA GLU A 262 11.92 -0.56 0.56
C GLU A 262 10.90 -1.55 1.16
N ALA A 263 9.73 -1.05 1.60
CA ALA A 263 8.64 -1.89 2.10
C ALA A 263 8.06 -2.82 1.01
N SER A 264 7.95 -2.35 -0.23
CA SER A 264 7.43 -3.15 -1.34
C SER A 264 8.38 -4.29 -1.74
N GLN A 265 9.69 -4.07 -1.62
CA GLN A 265 10.72 -5.00 -2.07
C GLN A 265 10.70 -6.36 -1.35
N ASN A 266 10.20 -6.39 -0.11
CA ASN A 266 10.07 -7.62 0.68
C ASN A 266 8.63 -8.15 0.75
N ILE A 267 7.64 -7.25 0.70
CA ILE A 267 6.22 -7.62 0.81
C ILE A 267 5.75 -8.34 -0.46
N LEU A 268 6.02 -7.81 -1.66
CA LEU A 268 5.55 -8.42 -2.91
C LEU A 268 6.04 -9.87 -3.10
N PRO A 269 7.34 -10.19 -2.92
CA PRO A 269 7.80 -11.57 -3.06
C PRO A 269 7.15 -12.50 -2.03
N PHE A 270 7.00 -12.04 -0.79
CA PHE A 270 6.34 -12.82 0.25
C PHE A 270 4.87 -13.10 -0.10
N THR A 271 4.12 -12.09 -0.55
CA THR A 271 2.75 -12.23 -1.04
C THR A 271 2.67 -13.21 -2.20
N ALA A 272 3.58 -13.11 -3.17
CA ALA A 272 3.67 -14.03 -4.31
C ALA A 272 3.86 -15.48 -3.84
N GLY A 273 4.71 -15.70 -2.83
CA GLY A 273 4.87 -17.01 -2.18
C GLY A 273 3.58 -17.53 -1.55
N GLY A 274 2.81 -16.67 -0.91
CA GLY A 274 1.50 -17.01 -0.36
C GLY A 274 0.51 -17.46 -1.44
N PHE A 275 0.39 -16.68 -2.52
CA PHE A 275 -0.47 -17.01 -3.66
C PHE A 275 -0.06 -18.31 -4.35
N ILE A 276 1.24 -18.60 -4.49
CA ILE A 276 1.73 -19.90 -4.99
C ILE A 276 1.18 -21.05 -4.13
N ASN A 277 1.28 -20.95 -2.80
CA ASN A 277 0.80 -22.00 -1.91
C ASN A 277 -0.72 -22.15 -1.97
N ILE A 278 -1.47 -21.05 -1.99
CA ILE A 278 -2.93 -21.05 -2.12
C ILE A 278 -3.36 -21.73 -3.42
N ALA A 279 -2.81 -21.30 -4.55
CA ALA A 279 -3.17 -21.80 -5.87
C ALA A 279 -2.78 -23.27 -6.06
N LEU A 280 -1.51 -23.62 -5.82
CA LEU A 280 -0.98 -24.93 -6.19
C LEU A 280 -1.13 -26.01 -5.12
N ALA A 281 -1.05 -25.66 -3.84
CA ALA A 281 -1.12 -26.65 -2.76
C ALA A 281 -2.54 -26.82 -2.22
N GLN A 282 -3.37 -25.76 -2.23
CA GLN A 282 -4.67 -25.77 -1.55
C GLN A 282 -5.89 -25.82 -2.48
N ILE A 283 -5.80 -25.33 -3.73
CA ILE A 283 -6.94 -25.30 -4.66
C ILE A 283 -6.75 -26.30 -5.79
N LEU A 284 -5.61 -26.28 -6.48
CA LEU A 284 -5.37 -27.14 -7.65
C LEU A 284 -5.58 -28.65 -7.38
N PRO A 285 -5.14 -29.23 -6.25
CA PRO A 285 -5.33 -30.66 -6.00
C PRO A 285 -6.80 -31.07 -5.86
N GLU A 286 -7.68 -30.14 -5.44
CA GLU A 286 -9.12 -30.37 -5.37
C GLU A 286 -9.73 -30.42 -6.77
N LEU A 287 -9.34 -29.50 -7.66
CA LEU A 287 -9.79 -29.44 -9.05
C LEU A 287 -9.38 -30.70 -9.84
N MET A 288 -8.18 -31.23 -9.57
CA MET A 288 -7.68 -32.45 -10.20
C MET A 288 -8.48 -33.72 -9.85
N LYS A 289 -9.39 -33.67 -8.86
CA LYS A 289 -10.27 -34.81 -8.52
C LYS A 289 -11.50 -34.91 -9.45
N GLU A 290 -11.71 -33.96 -10.35
CA GLU A 290 -12.85 -33.96 -11.28
C GLU A 290 -12.73 -35.08 -12.33
N THR A 291 -13.83 -35.82 -12.52
CA THR A 291 -13.88 -37.01 -13.39
C THR A 291 -14.70 -36.79 -14.66
N ASP A 292 -15.60 -35.80 -14.66
CA ASP A 292 -16.42 -35.45 -15.83
C ASP A 292 -15.56 -34.75 -16.89
N SER A 293 -15.42 -35.36 -18.06
CA SER A 293 -14.55 -34.84 -19.13
C SER A 293 -14.96 -33.47 -19.65
N ARG A 294 -16.28 -33.18 -19.70
CA ARG A 294 -16.76 -31.87 -20.15
C ARG A 294 -16.41 -30.80 -19.11
N GLN A 295 -16.60 -31.12 -17.84
CA GLN A 295 -16.23 -30.22 -16.76
C GLN A 295 -14.71 -29.98 -16.75
N ASN A 296 -13.90 -31.01 -16.94
CA ASN A 296 -12.44 -30.87 -17.03
C ASN A 296 -11.97 -29.93 -18.15
N ILE A 297 -12.58 -30.03 -19.35
CA ILE A 297 -12.28 -29.11 -20.45
C ILE A 297 -12.64 -27.66 -20.07
N LEU A 298 -13.81 -27.46 -19.45
CA LEU A 298 -14.24 -26.14 -19.02
C LEU A 298 -13.32 -25.56 -17.93
N GLN A 299 -12.90 -26.38 -16.96
CA GLN A 299 -11.93 -25.97 -15.93
C GLN A 299 -10.61 -25.52 -16.57
N TRP A 300 -10.09 -26.28 -17.54
CA TRP A 300 -8.89 -25.91 -18.29
C TRP A 300 -9.03 -24.58 -19.03
N ILE A 301 -10.18 -24.35 -19.68
CA ILE A 301 -10.45 -23.08 -20.36
C ILE A 301 -10.48 -21.93 -19.34
N CYS A 302 -11.18 -22.08 -18.22
CA CYS A 302 -11.23 -21.07 -17.16
C CYS A 302 -9.85 -20.77 -16.56
N PHE A 303 -9.03 -21.81 -16.34
CA PHE A 303 -7.64 -21.67 -15.89
C PHE A 303 -6.80 -20.85 -16.88
N LEU A 304 -6.87 -21.17 -18.18
CA LEU A 304 -6.15 -20.43 -19.22
C LEU A 304 -6.63 -18.99 -19.35
N ILE A 305 -7.95 -18.75 -19.24
CA ILE A 305 -8.51 -17.40 -19.22
C ILE A 305 -7.93 -16.59 -18.07
N GLY A 306 -7.82 -17.18 -16.86
CA GLY A 306 -7.21 -16.52 -15.70
C GLY A 306 -5.77 -16.09 -15.98
N ILE A 307 -4.95 -16.98 -16.53
CA ILE A 307 -3.54 -16.66 -16.87
C ILE A 307 -3.44 -15.58 -17.94
N ILE A 308 -4.17 -15.74 -19.06
CA ILE A 308 -4.12 -14.82 -20.19
C ILE A 308 -4.59 -13.44 -19.76
N LEU A 309 -5.67 -13.37 -18.97
CA LEU A 309 -6.18 -12.12 -18.46
C LEU A 309 -5.10 -11.40 -17.66
N MET A 310 -4.47 -12.04 -16.67
CA MET A 310 -3.39 -11.41 -15.91
C MET A 310 -2.20 -11.00 -16.79
N GLY A 311 -1.82 -11.82 -17.77
CA GLY A 311 -0.75 -11.47 -18.71
C GLY A 311 -1.08 -10.25 -19.58
N VAL A 312 -2.33 -10.11 -20.04
CA VAL A 312 -2.79 -8.94 -20.79
C VAL A 312 -2.86 -7.71 -19.90
N LEU A 313 -3.36 -7.84 -18.67
CA LEU A 313 -3.46 -6.73 -17.73
C LEU A 313 -2.09 -6.16 -17.34
N ASN A 314 -1.08 -7.02 -17.21
CA ASN A 314 0.29 -6.58 -16.97
C ASN A 314 0.87 -5.69 -18.08
N GLN A 315 0.40 -5.81 -19.34
CA GLN A 315 0.85 -4.92 -20.42
C GLN A 315 0.43 -3.47 -20.17
N PHE A 316 -0.68 -3.23 -19.46
CA PHE A 316 -1.12 -1.89 -19.09
C PHE A 316 -0.36 -1.32 -17.87
N HIS A 317 0.56 -2.07 -17.27
CA HIS A 317 1.36 -1.63 -16.14
C HIS A 317 2.77 -1.15 -16.54
N LEU A 318 3.18 -1.37 -17.80
CA LEU A 318 4.57 -1.21 -18.27
C LEU A 318 4.80 -0.11 -19.32
N ASP A 319 3.81 0.74 -19.63
CA ASP A 319 3.93 1.87 -20.57
C ASP A 319 3.69 3.25 -19.91
#